data_AF-A0A429FVD8-F1
#
_entry.id   AF-A0A429FVD8-F1
#
_cell.length_a   1.000
_cell.length_b   1.000
_cell.length_c   1.000
_cell.angle_alpha   90.00
_cell.angle_beta   90.00
_cell.angle_gamma   90.00
#
_symmetry.space_group_name_H-M   'P 1'
#
loop_
_entity.id
_entity.type
_entity.pdbx_description
1 polymer ?
#
loop_
_entity_poly.entity_id
_entity_poly.type
_entity_poly.pdbx_seq_one_letter_code
_entity_poly.pdbx_strand_id
1 'polypeptide(L)'
;MALGIDIYSRFQSVTNWQAVKDHGVTFVFVKLTDGGGLPNGGRNTGDALVAGARSVGIPVGGYHYAQASPSPEAQADVFIAEVRRLGATGCVPMFDLEDNPPGSGAPNIPDGRKRDFSIKFCNRVAEHGFRPGIYMNNSLAKMLRPDRFGVRDLVIWIARYGAKPDAAAGHYDVHQYSDAGHIPGIRASGVDLNESYTNAHLTGGGAAPTRKATTELMERRTIPASMDTTSVRLLLSGSETAAIIVRPRIDGDGTTDSPVYQGNIYAWGSDKVGIGYNPMDQPGFVSKTVSHRRYRLPGAVWADFEYSSAVDFEIDIVG
;
A
#
# COMPACT_ATOMS: atom_id res chain seq x y z
N MET A 1 15.08 0.86 -4.04
CA MET A 1 14.51 1.45 -5.26
C MET A 1 13.85 0.32 -6.03
N ALA A 2 12.66 0.57 -6.58
CA ALA A 2 11.83 -0.47 -7.18
C ALA A 2 11.60 -0.15 -8.66
N LEU A 3 11.83 -1.11 -9.56
CA LEU A 3 11.59 -0.96 -11.00
C LEU A 3 10.10 -1.11 -11.29
N GLY A 4 9.54 -0.16 -12.03
CA GLY A 4 8.20 -0.27 -12.57
C GLY A 4 8.15 0.14 -14.04
N ILE A 5 7.00 -0.09 -14.65
CA ILE A 5 6.71 0.31 -16.03
C ILE A 5 5.37 1.00 -16.10
N ASP A 6 5.18 1.82 -17.13
CA ASP A 6 3.86 2.30 -17.51
C ASP A 6 3.59 1.99 -18.98
N ILE A 7 2.35 1.59 -19.27
CA ILE A 7 2.02 0.96 -20.54
C ILE A 7 0.60 1.30 -21.01
N TYR A 8 0.41 1.29 -22.32
CA TYR A 8 -0.88 1.44 -22.97
C TYR A 8 -1.05 0.39 -24.06
N SER A 9 -2.19 -0.30 -24.10
CA SER A 9 -2.47 -1.41 -25.02
C SER A 9 -2.39 -1.04 -26.50
N ARG A 10 -2.39 0.26 -26.85
CA ARG A 10 -2.11 0.74 -28.21
C ARG A 10 -0.65 0.57 -28.62
N PHE A 11 0.30 0.70 -27.69
CA PHE A 11 1.72 0.79 -27.98
C PHE A 11 2.51 -0.41 -27.44
N GLN A 12 2.08 -0.99 -26.32
CA GLN A 12 2.72 -2.14 -25.70
C GLN A 12 1.80 -3.35 -25.71
N SER A 13 2.27 -4.45 -26.31
CA SER A 13 1.63 -5.76 -26.24
C SER A 13 2.41 -6.68 -25.32
N VAL A 14 1.83 -7.05 -24.18
CA VAL A 14 2.47 -7.97 -23.22
C VAL A 14 2.12 -9.41 -23.59
N THR A 15 3.12 -10.17 -24.02
CA THR A 15 2.99 -11.57 -24.43
C THR A 15 3.35 -12.56 -23.31
N ASN A 16 4.09 -12.14 -22.29
CA ASN A 16 4.46 -13.00 -21.16
C ASN A 16 4.66 -12.18 -19.87
N TRP A 17 3.65 -12.17 -19.01
CA TRP A 17 3.70 -11.47 -17.72
C TRP A 17 4.67 -12.08 -16.72
N GLN A 18 4.93 -13.39 -16.79
CA GLN A 18 5.91 -14.02 -15.90
C GLN A 18 7.32 -13.55 -16.26
N ALA A 19 7.64 -13.44 -17.56
CA ALA A 19 8.92 -12.87 -18.00
C ALA A 19 9.09 -11.40 -17.57
N VAL A 20 8.01 -10.61 -17.58
CA VAL A 20 8.01 -9.23 -17.07
C VAL A 20 8.35 -9.21 -15.57
N LYS A 21 7.73 -10.09 -14.78
CA LYS A 21 8.00 -10.22 -13.34
C LYS A 21 9.42 -10.68 -13.07
N ASP A 22 9.89 -11.71 -13.78
CA ASP A 22 11.23 -12.29 -13.61
C ASP A 22 12.34 -11.30 -14.01
N HIS A 23 12.02 -10.34 -14.88
CA HIS A 23 12.89 -9.21 -15.19
C HIS A 23 13.01 -8.19 -14.04
N GLY A 24 12.23 -8.34 -12.97
CA GLY A 24 12.29 -7.50 -11.79
C GLY A 24 11.31 -6.32 -11.79
N VAL A 25 10.30 -6.33 -12.67
CA VAL A 25 9.21 -5.33 -12.61
C VAL A 25 8.35 -5.59 -11.37
N THR A 26 8.20 -4.56 -10.53
CA THR A 26 7.56 -4.62 -9.21
C THR A 26 6.27 -3.83 -9.11
N PHE A 27 5.97 -2.94 -10.06
CA PHE A 27 4.69 -2.26 -10.19
C PHE A 27 4.43 -1.85 -11.64
N VAL A 28 3.16 -1.67 -11.99
CA VAL A 28 2.73 -1.26 -13.34
C VAL A 28 1.66 -0.18 -13.24
N PHE A 29 1.80 0.88 -14.05
CA PHE A 29 0.69 1.80 -14.35
C PHE A 29 0.15 1.53 -15.76
N VAL A 30 -1.17 1.39 -15.90
CA VAL A 30 -1.83 1.14 -17.19
C VAL A 30 -2.67 2.34 -17.58
N LYS A 31 -2.59 2.79 -18.84
CA LYS A 31 -3.54 3.80 -19.35
C LYS A 31 -4.95 3.23 -19.31
N LEU A 32 -5.83 3.85 -18.54
CA LEU A 32 -7.21 3.38 -18.42
C LEU A 32 -8.21 4.30 -19.13
N THR A 33 -7.99 5.61 -19.05
CA THR A 33 -8.96 6.63 -19.51
C THR A 33 -8.22 7.85 -20.06
N ASP A 34 -8.89 8.60 -20.93
CA ASP A 34 -8.43 9.92 -21.35
C ASP A 34 -9.63 10.86 -21.58
N GLY A 35 -9.49 12.11 -21.13
CA GLY A 35 -10.58 13.08 -21.18
C GLY A 35 -11.90 12.53 -20.65
N GLY A 36 -12.94 12.56 -21.48
CA GLY A 36 -14.30 12.18 -21.08
C GLY A 36 -14.62 10.68 -21.11
N GLY A 37 -13.66 9.79 -21.40
CA GLY A 37 -14.01 8.38 -21.65
C GLY A 37 -12.86 7.39 -21.74
N LEU A 38 -13.14 6.28 -22.41
CA LEU A 38 -12.15 5.23 -22.67
C LEU A 38 -11.25 5.63 -23.85
N PRO A 39 -9.94 5.30 -23.80
CA PRO A 39 -8.98 5.66 -24.83
C PRO A 39 -9.37 5.05 -26.19
N ASN A 40 -9.12 5.80 -27.27
CA ASN A 40 -9.41 5.35 -28.64
C ASN A 40 -10.86 4.84 -28.84
N GLY A 41 -11.83 5.48 -28.19
CA GLY A 41 -13.25 5.12 -28.30
C GLY A 41 -13.56 3.72 -27.75
N GLY A 42 -12.82 3.26 -26.75
CA GLY A 42 -13.03 1.96 -26.10
C GLY A 42 -12.37 0.76 -26.81
N ARG A 43 -11.64 0.97 -27.90
CA ARG A 43 -10.94 -0.13 -28.61
C ARG A 43 -9.68 -0.62 -27.89
N ASN A 44 -9.02 0.26 -27.13
CA ASN A 44 -7.77 -0.04 -26.44
C ASN A 44 -8.02 0.14 -24.94
N THR A 45 -8.61 -0.87 -24.32
CA THR A 45 -8.86 -0.86 -22.87
C THR A 45 -7.67 -1.42 -22.10
N GLY A 46 -7.67 -1.18 -20.79
CA GLY A 46 -6.66 -1.70 -19.87
C GLY A 46 -6.92 -3.14 -19.41
N ASP A 47 -8.04 -3.77 -19.78
CA ASP A 47 -8.51 -5.05 -19.21
C ASP A 47 -7.45 -6.15 -19.22
N ALA A 48 -6.90 -6.47 -20.40
CA ALA A 48 -5.92 -7.55 -20.55
C ALA A 48 -4.60 -7.23 -19.82
N LEU A 49 -4.22 -5.95 -19.77
CA LEU A 49 -2.99 -5.52 -19.11
C LEU A 49 -3.13 -5.60 -17.58
N VAL A 50 -4.24 -5.09 -17.04
CA VAL A 50 -4.54 -5.16 -15.60
C VAL A 50 -4.69 -6.60 -15.15
N ALA A 51 -5.48 -7.42 -15.87
CA ALA A 51 -5.67 -8.83 -15.53
C ALA A 51 -4.36 -9.62 -15.58
N GLY A 52 -3.53 -9.37 -16.60
CA GLY A 52 -2.26 -10.06 -16.76
C GLY A 52 -1.20 -9.68 -15.71
N ALA A 53 -1.09 -8.40 -15.34
CA ALA A 53 -0.21 -8.00 -14.24
C ALA A 53 -0.62 -8.67 -12.92
N ARG A 54 -1.94 -8.70 -12.64
CA ARG A 54 -2.50 -9.34 -11.44
C ARG A 54 -2.29 -10.84 -11.42
N SER A 55 -2.35 -11.53 -12.56
CA SER A 55 -2.21 -13.00 -12.61
C SER A 55 -0.83 -13.48 -12.15
N VAL A 56 0.18 -12.63 -12.25
CA VAL A 56 1.54 -12.89 -11.74
C VAL A 56 1.84 -12.14 -10.42
N GLY A 57 0.85 -11.45 -9.85
CA GLY A 57 0.98 -10.76 -8.56
C GLY A 57 1.78 -9.45 -8.61
N ILE A 58 1.89 -8.81 -9.78
CA ILE A 58 2.46 -7.45 -9.86
C ILE A 58 1.37 -6.44 -9.45
N PRO A 59 1.61 -5.56 -8.45
CA PRO A 59 0.75 -4.42 -8.15
C PRO A 59 0.50 -3.57 -9.39
N VAL A 60 -0.77 -3.33 -9.71
CA VAL A 60 -1.18 -2.56 -10.89
C VAL A 60 -2.11 -1.42 -10.51
N GLY A 61 -1.80 -0.23 -11.00
CA GLY A 61 -2.66 0.95 -10.95
C GLY A 61 -3.03 1.44 -12.34
N GLY A 62 -3.94 2.40 -12.39
CA GLY A 62 -4.30 3.10 -13.61
C GLY A 62 -3.67 4.49 -13.71
N TYR A 63 -3.59 5.01 -14.92
CA TYR A 63 -3.45 6.44 -15.15
C TYR A 63 -4.53 6.99 -16.10
N HIS A 64 -4.82 8.28 -15.93
CA HIS A 64 -5.76 9.06 -16.73
C HIS A 64 -5.02 10.17 -17.48
N TYR A 65 -5.05 10.16 -18.81
CA TYR A 65 -4.44 11.21 -19.62
C TYR A 65 -5.36 12.43 -19.73
N ALA A 66 -4.91 13.56 -19.18
CA ALA A 66 -5.69 14.78 -19.09
C ALA A 66 -6.06 15.35 -20.47
N GLN A 67 -7.28 15.86 -20.60
CA GLN A 67 -7.69 16.67 -21.77
C GLN A 67 -8.32 17.99 -21.31
N ALA A 68 -8.38 18.99 -22.20
CA ALA A 68 -8.97 20.29 -21.87
C ALA A 68 -10.49 20.25 -21.59
N SER A 69 -11.16 19.16 -21.97
CA SER A 69 -12.59 18.91 -21.76
C SER A 69 -12.81 17.40 -21.56
N PRO A 70 -13.74 16.97 -20.69
CA PRO A 70 -14.65 17.75 -19.84
C PRO A 70 -13.95 18.33 -18.58
N SER A 71 -14.71 18.74 -17.56
CA SER A 71 -14.13 19.26 -16.31
C SER A 71 -13.23 18.23 -15.61
N PRO A 72 -12.24 18.66 -14.80
CA PRO A 72 -11.35 17.74 -14.08
C PRO A 72 -12.10 16.75 -13.21
N GLU A 73 -13.21 17.14 -12.59
CA GLU A 73 -14.02 16.28 -11.74
C GLU A 73 -14.73 15.18 -12.56
N ALA A 74 -15.25 15.53 -13.74
CA ALA A 74 -15.87 14.55 -14.64
C ALA A 74 -14.83 13.54 -15.16
N GLN A 75 -13.62 14.00 -15.47
CA GLN A 75 -12.51 13.13 -15.86
C GLN A 75 -12.12 12.18 -14.72
N ALA A 76 -12.04 12.68 -13.48
CA ALA A 76 -11.77 11.87 -12.30
C ALA A 76 -12.88 10.83 -12.04
N ASP A 77 -14.15 11.20 -12.21
CA ASP A 77 -15.29 10.28 -12.03
C ASP A 77 -15.23 9.11 -13.02
N VAL A 78 -14.96 9.40 -14.30
CA VAL A 78 -14.77 8.37 -15.34
C VAL A 78 -13.58 7.48 -15.01
N PHE A 79 -12.45 8.07 -14.61
CA PHE A 79 -11.24 7.32 -14.29
C PHE A 79 -11.44 6.38 -13.10
N ILE A 80 -12.02 6.85 -12.01
CA ILE A 80 -12.20 6.03 -10.80
C ILE A 80 -13.24 4.92 -11.01
N ALA A 81 -14.27 5.17 -11.82
CA ALA A 81 -15.19 4.10 -12.24
C ALA A 81 -14.43 2.96 -12.94
N GLU A 82 -13.50 3.30 -13.84
CA GLU A 82 -12.70 2.31 -14.58
C GLU A 82 -11.67 1.59 -13.69
N VAL A 83 -11.00 2.31 -12.80
CA VAL A 83 -10.10 1.73 -11.78
C VAL A 83 -10.84 0.67 -10.96
N ARG A 84 -12.06 0.98 -10.50
CA ARG A 84 -12.90 0.05 -9.73
C ARG A 84 -13.33 -1.15 -10.58
N ARG A 85 -13.81 -0.91 -11.81
CA ARG A 85 -14.27 -1.97 -12.73
C ARG A 85 -13.19 -3.02 -12.98
N LEU A 86 -11.94 -2.58 -13.15
CA LEU A 86 -10.80 -3.44 -13.46
C LEU A 86 -10.11 -4.02 -12.22
N GLY A 87 -10.40 -3.48 -11.04
CA GLY A 87 -9.63 -3.77 -9.82
C GLY A 87 -8.17 -3.34 -9.94
N ALA A 88 -7.88 -2.26 -10.70
CA ALA A 88 -6.55 -1.67 -10.89
C ALA A 88 -6.13 -0.86 -9.66
N THR A 89 -6.15 -1.53 -8.50
CA THR A 89 -6.11 -0.92 -7.17
C THR A 89 -4.88 -1.39 -6.39
N GLY A 90 -3.84 -1.90 -7.05
CA GLY A 90 -2.55 -2.25 -6.45
C GLY A 90 -1.58 -1.07 -6.36
N CYS A 91 -1.80 -0.04 -7.19
CA CYS A 91 -1.14 1.26 -7.09
C CYS A 91 -2.17 2.40 -7.06
N VAL A 92 -1.74 3.59 -6.65
CA VAL A 92 -2.59 4.80 -6.59
C VAL A 92 -3.05 5.21 -8.00
N PRO A 93 -4.25 5.77 -8.17
CA PRO A 93 -4.68 6.35 -9.43
C PRO A 93 -3.82 7.58 -9.80
N MET A 94 -3.21 7.57 -10.99
CA MET A 94 -2.33 8.64 -11.46
C MET A 94 -3.05 9.58 -12.45
N PHE A 95 -3.01 10.89 -12.17
CA PHE A 95 -3.40 11.93 -13.12
C PHE A 95 -2.21 12.29 -14.00
N ASP A 96 -2.28 11.97 -15.29
CA ASP A 96 -1.23 12.26 -16.27
C ASP A 96 -1.52 13.61 -16.93
N LEU A 97 -0.74 14.62 -16.53
CA LEU A 97 -0.82 15.98 -17.07
C LEU A 97 0.36 16.26 -17.99
N GLU A 98 0.06 16.35 -19.28
CA GLU A 98 1.00 16.70 -20.33
C GLU A 98 0.42 17.73 -21.30
N ASP A 99 1.30 18.35 -22.08
CA ASP A 99 0.90 19.02 -23.31
C ASP A 99 0.74 17.97 -24.41
N ASN A 100 -0.30 18.11 -25.21
CA ASN A 100 -0.52 17.21 -26.34
C ASN A 100 0.64 17.33 -27.34
N PRO A 101 0.96 16.23 -28.06
CA PRO A 101 1.99 16.25 -29.08
C PRO A 101 1.73 17.36 -30.13
N PRO A 102 2.79 18.03 -30.62
CA PRO A 102 2.68 18.98 -31.71
C PRO A 102 1.96 18.36 -32.92
N GLY A 103 0.97 19.06 -33.46
CA GLY A 103 0.20 18.60 -34.63
C GLY A 103 -0.92 17.59 -34.32
N SER A 104 -1.17 17.24 -33.06
CA SER A 104 -2.29 16.36 -32.66
C SER A 104 -3.68 16.95 -32.91
N GLY A 105 -3.80 18.29 -33.03
CA GLY A 105 -5.07 19.01 -33.16
C GLY A 105 -5.90 19.05 -31.87
N ALA A 106 -5.44 18.39 -30.79
CA ALA A 106 -6.09 18.41 -29.49
C ALA A 106 -5.69 19.67 -28.70
N PRO A 107 -6.63 20.38 -28.06
CA PRO A 107 -6.31 21.55 -27.26
C PRO A 107 -5.61 21.15 -25.95
N ASN A 108 -4.53 21.86 -25.61
CA ASN A 108 -3.91 21.75 -24.29
C ASN A 108 -4.80 22.41 -23.23
N ILE A 109 -4.70 21.91 -21.99
CA ILE A 109 -5.15 22.68 -20.84
C ILE A 109 -4.29 23.95 -20.79
N PRO A 110 -4.85 25.17 -20.77
CA PRO A 110 -4.06 26.38 -20.73
C PRO A 110 -3.14 26.42 -19.51
N ASP A 111 -1.91 26.94 -19.65
CA ASP A 111 -0.91 26.95 -18.58
C ASP A 111 -1.44 27.54 -17.26
N GLY A 112 -2.15 28.67 -17.35
CA GLY A 112 -2.77 29.32 -16.18
C GLY A 112 -3.89 28.51 -15.51
N ARG A 113 -4.36 27.42 -16.14
CA ARG A 113 -5.39 26.52 -15.60
C ARG A 113 -4.84 25.17 -15.14
N LYS A 114 -3.66 24.75 -15.60
CA LYS A 114 -3.07 23.42 -15.29
C LYS A 114 -3.02 23.12 -13.79
N ARG A 115 -2.62 24.09 -12.96
CA ARG A 115 -2.56 23.92 -11.50
C ARG A 115 -3.93 23.65 -10.88
N ASP A 116 -4.90 24.53 -11.14
CA ASP A 116 -6.27 24.40 -10.59
C ASP A 116 -6.95 23.12 -11.10
N PHE A 117 -6.75 22.80 -12.38
CA PHE A 117 -7.26 21.57 -12.99
C PHE A 117 -6.75 20.33 -12.27
N SER A 118 -5.43 20.26 -12.03
CA SER A 118 -4.79 19.15 -11.33
C SER A 118 -5.29 18.99 -9.90
N ILE A 119 -5.42 20.10 -9.16
CA ILE A 119 -5.90 20.09 -7.78
C ILE A 119 -7.33 19.57 -7.71
N LYS A 120 -8.22 20.05 -8.58
CA LYS A 120 -9.61 19.60 -8.64
C LYS A 120 -9.73 18.13 -8.99
N PHE A 121 -8.97 17.66 -9.98
CA PHE A 121 -8.93 16.24 -10.34
C PHE A 121 -8.49 15.38 -9.15
N CYS A 122 -7.36 15.73 -8.52
CA CYS A 122 -6.79 14.96 -7.41
C CYS A 122 -7.69 14.98 -6.16
N ASN A 123 -8.30 16.11 -5.84
CA ASN A 123 -9.27 16.19 -4.75
C ASN A 123 -10.50 15.33 -5.03
N ARG A 124 -10.99 15.32 -6.28
CA ARG A 124 -12.11 14.45 -6.66
C ARG A 124 -11.76 12.97 -6.54
N VAL A 125 -10.55 12.56 -6.92
CA VAL A 125 -10.04 11.20 -6.66
C VAL A 125 -10.04 10.89 -5.16
N ALA A 126 -9.61 11.83 -4.32
CA ALA A 126 -9.63 11.70 -2.86
C ALA A 126 -11.05 11.58 -2.28
N GLU A 127 -12.03 12.32 -2.80
CA GLU A 127 -13.44 12.20 -2.43
C GLU A 127 -14.01 10.79 -2.71
N HIS A 128 -13.49 10.09 -3.73
CA HIS A 128 -13.83 8.69 -4.00
C HIS A 128 -13.12 7.69 -3.08
N GLY A 129 -12.32 8.15 -2.11
CA GLY A 129 -11.61 7.31 -1.15
C GLY A 129 -10.28 6.76 -1.65
N PHE A 130 -9.75 7.28 -2.75
CA PHE A 130 -8.44 6.89 -3.28
C PHE A 130 -7.38 7.93 -2.94
N ARG A 131 -6.15 7.49 -2.65
CA ARG A 131 -5.01 8.39 -2.63
C ARG A 131 -4.72 8.86 -4.07
N PRO A 132 -4.68 10.18 -4.35
CA PRO A 132 -4.35 10.65 -5.69
C PRO A 132 -2.84 10.61 -5.93
N GLY A 133 -2.47 10.37 -7.18
CA GLY A 133 -1.12 10.64 -7.68
C GLY A 133 -1.16 11.52 -8.93
N ILE A 134 -0.04 12.16 -9.25
CA ILE A 134 0.10 13.02 -10.41
C ILE A 134 1.40 12.74 -11.14
N TYR A 135 1.30 12.65 -12.46
CA TYR A 135 2.42 12.57 -13.38
C TYR A 135 2.58 13.87 -14.15
N MET A 136 3.82 14.31 -14.33
CA MET A 136 4.19 15.44 -15.18
C MET A 136 5.60 15.25 -15.75
N ASN A 137 5.86 15.83 -16.92
CA ASN A 137 7.25 16.05 -17.33
C ASN A 137 7.96 17.06 -16.41
N ASN A 138 9.30 17.00 -16.38
CA ASN A 138 10.14 17.85 -15.54
C ASN A 138 9.91 19.36 -15.71
N SER A 139 9.57 19.83 -16.92
CA SER A 139 9.30 21.25 -17.17
C SER A 139 8.00 21.71 -16.49
N LEU A 140 6.92 20.94 -16.64
CA LEU A 140 5.65 21.18 -15.97
C LEU A 140 5.79 21.08 -14.45
N ALA A 141 6.51 20.07 -13.95
CA ALA A 141 6.73 19.90 -12.51
C ALA A 141 7.46 21.10 -11.88
N LYS A 142 8.49 21.64 -12.56
CA LYS A 142 9.16 22.89 -12.14
C LYS A 142 8.22 24.10 -12.12
N MET A 143 7.41 24.23 -13.16
CA MET A 143 6.49 25.36 -13.31
C MET A 143 5.36 25.32 -12.28
N LEU A 144 4.77 24.14 -12.08
CA LEU A 144 3.53 23.98 -11.31
C LEU A 144 3.78 23.69 -9.83
N ARG A 145 4.90 23.03 -9.49
CA ARG A 145 5.24 22.62 -8.11
C ARG A 145 4.13 21.77 -7.48
N PRO A 146 3.93 20.52 -7.96
CA PRO A 146 2.88 19.62 -7.43
C PRO A 146 3.03 19.36 -5.92
N ASP A 147 4.25 19.42 -5.39
CA ASP A 147 4.56 19.34 -3.96
C ASP A 147 3.94 20.49 -3.12
N ARG A 148 3.43 21.54 -3.77
CA ARG A 148 2.78 22.70 -3.15
C ARG A 148 1.30 22.82 -3.53
N PHE A 149 0.67 21.74 -3.99
CA PHE A 149 -0.75 21.75 -4.36
C PHE A 149 -1.70 21.79 -3.16
N GLY A 150 -1.24 21.37 -1.98
CA GLY A 150 -2.10 21.27 -0.79
C GLY A 150 -3.05 20.08 -0.82
N VAL A 151 -2.81 19.12 -1.73
CA VAL A 151 -3.54 17.84 -1.77
C VAL A 151 -2.83 16.86 -0.84
N ARG A 152 -3.57 16.32 0.12
CA ARG A 152 -3.02 15.41 1.15
C ARG A 152 -2.56 14.09 0.53
N ASP A 153 -1.39 13.62 0.96
CA ASP A 153 -0.76 12.36 0.51
C ASP A 153 -0.62 12.21 -1.01
N LEU A 154 -0.52 13.33 -1.74
CA LEU A 154 -0.36 13.33 -3.19
C LEU A 154 0.96 12.65 -3.58
N VAL A 155 0.87 11.58 -4.36
CA VAL A 155 2.05 10.89 -4.93
C VAL A 155 2.53 11.65 -6.17
N ILE A 156 3.82 11.93 -6.26
CA ILE A 156 4.36 12.73 -7.37
C ILE A 156 5.28 11.86 -8.24
N TRP A 157 4.93 11.77 -9.51
CA TRP A 157 5.66 11.03 -10.53
C TRP A 157 6.18 12.01 -11.59
N ILE A 158 7.51 12.05 -11.81
CA ILE A 158 8.12 12.99 -12.75
C ILE A 158 8.83 12.24 -13.87
N ALA A 159 8.58 12.63 -15.12
CA ALA A 159 9.40 12.21 -16.25
C ALA A 159 10.59 13.13 -16.50
N ARG A 160 11.77 12.51 -16.58
CA ARG A 160 12.98 13.14 -17.12
C ARG A 160 13.93 12.07 -17.65
N TYR A 161 14.14 12.04 -18.95
CA TYR A 161 14.99 11.01 -19.55
C TYR A 161 16.46 11.40 -19.50
N GLY A 162 17.34 10.40 -19.27
CA GLY A 162 18.79 10.57 -19.24
C GLY A 162 19.34 11.39 -18.05
N ALA A 163 18.49 11.84 -17.12
CA ALA A 163 18.89 12.59 -15.93
C ALA A 163 17.85 12.48 -14.81
N LYS A 164 18.25 12.71 -13.56
CA LYS A 164 17.33 12.80 -12.41
C LYS A 164 16.44 14.05 -12.51
N PRO A 165 15.20 14.06 -12.00
CA PRO A 165 14.37 15.27 -11.92
C PRO A 165 15.11 16.46 -11.30
N ASP A 166 14.87 17.66 -11.82
CA ASP A 166 15.51 18.89 -11.33
C ASP A 166 15.11 19.14 -9.88
N ALA A 167 16.05 19.55 -9.02
CA ALA A 167 15.74 19.94 -7.64
C ALA A 167 14.68 21.06 -7.56
N ALA A 168 14.60 21.91 -8.60
CA ALA A 168 13.59 22.96 -8.73
C ALA A 168 12.14 22.42 -8.86
N ALA A 169 11.96 21.17 -9.29
CA ALA A 169 10.65 20.52 -9.34
C ALA A 169 10.13 20.12 -7.95
N GLY A 170 11.00 20.12 -6.93
CA GLY A 170 10.64 19.77 -5.56
C GLY A 170 10.65 18.27 -5.31
N HIS A 171 9.85 17.85 -4.34
CA HIS A 171 9.70 16.44 -3.96
C HIS A 171 9.04 15.61 -5.07
N TYR A 172 9.50 14.38 -5.24
CA TYR A 172 8.90 13.36 -6.08
C TYR A 172 9.11 11.96 -5.47
N ASP A 173 8.20 11.04 -5.80
CA ASP A 173 8.19 9.65 -5.34
C ASP A 173 8.66 8.68 -6.41
N VAL A 174 8.26 8.93 -7.66
CA VAL A 174 8.52 8.07 -8.82
C VAL A 174 9.20 8.90 -9.91
N HIS A 175 10.18 8.32 -10.59
CA HIS A 175 10.88 8.92 -11.72
C HIS A 175 10.74 8.03 -12.95
N GLN A 176 10.09 8.53 -14.01
CA GLN A 176 10.18 7.91 -15.33
C GLN A 176 11.50 8.37 -15.99
N TYR A 177 12.45 7.45 -16.09
CA TYR A 177 13.83 7.78 -16.46
C TYR A 177 14.19 7.40 -17.90
N SER A 178 13.31 6.67 -18.59
CA SER A 178 13.50 6.24 -19.98
C SER A 178 12.16 5.91 -20.63
N ASP A 179 12.03 6.21 -21.92
CA ASP A 179 10.93 5.78 -22.81
C ASP A 179 11.36 4.65 -23.78
N ALA A 180 12.66 4.39 -23.86
CA ALA A 180 13.27 3.43 -24.78
C ALA A 180 13.64 2.10 -24.12
N GLY A 181 12.96 1.73 -23.03
CA GLY A 181 13.22 0.48 -22.31
C GLY A 181 12.89 -0.77 -23.12
N HIS A 182 13.56 -1.87 -22.79
CA HIS A 182 13.25 -3.20 -23.34
C HIS A 182 13.03 -4.19 -22.20
N ILE A 183 11.80 -4.71 -22.09
CA ILE A 183 11.41 -5.69 -21.07
C ILE A 183 11.03 -7.01 -21.75
N PRO A 184 11.68 -8.14 -21.42
CA PRO A 184 11.28 -9.46 -21.89
C PRO A 184 9.79 -9.73 -21.64
N GLY A 185 9.11 -10.23 -22.66
CA GLY A 185 7.67 -10.47 -22.60
C GLY A 185 6.80 -9.28 -23.01
N ILE A 186 7.39 -8.13 -23.39
CA ILE A 186 6.67 -6.99 -23.97
C ILE A 186 7.15 -6.75 -25.41
N ARG A 187 6.21 -6.72 -26.35
CA ARG A 187 6.45 -6.33 -27.74
C ARG A 187 6.06 -4.86 -27.91
N ALA A 188 7.06 -4.00 -28.11
CA ALA A 188 6.91 -2.56 -28.33
C ALA A 188 8.18 -1.99 -28.98
N SER A 189 8.11 -0.78 -29.52
CA SER A 189 9.30 -0.01 -29.91
C SER A 189 10.07 0.55 -28.71
N GLY A 190 9.37 0.76 -27.59
CA GLY A 190 9.91 1.23 -26.32
C GLY A 190 8.94 0.95 -25.19
N VAL A 191 9.48 0.77 -23.99
CA VAL A 191 8.73 0.62 -22.74
C VAL A 191 9.22 1.70 -21.79
N ASP A 192 8.28 2.45 -21.24
CA ASP A 192 8.55 3.47 -20.24
C ASP A 192 9.02 2.80 -18.94
N LEU A 193 10.19 3.22 -18.44
CA LEU A 193 10.84 2.66 -17.26
C LEU A 193 10.79 3.66 -16.12
N ASN A 194 10.38 3.15 -14.96
CA ASN A 194 10.19 3.93 -13.75
C ASN A 194 11.03 3.40 -12.62
N GLU A 195 11.56 4.31 -11.81
CA GLU A 195 12.17 4.00 -10.54
C GLU A 195 11.36 4.66 -9.42
N SER A 196 10.92 3.85 -8.46
CA SER A 196 10.30 4.38 -7.24
C SER A 196 11.30 4.50 -6.11
N TYR A 197 11.28 5.66 -5.45
CA TYR A 197 12.09 5.99 -4.28
C TYR A 197 11.32 5.83 -2.96
N THR A 198 9.99 5.77 -3.03
CA THR A 198 9.09 5.53 -1.89
C THR A 198 8.13 4.38 -2.19
N ASN A 199 7.34 3.96 -1.20
CA ASN A 199 6.22 3.03 -1.41
C ASN A 199 4.88 3.77 -1.53
N ALA A 200 4.88 5.11 -1.61
CA ALA A 200 3.66 5.91 -1.57
C ALA A 200 2.69 5.59 -2.73
N HIS A 201 3.25 5.12 -3.86
CA HIS A 201 2.52 4.71 -5.05
C HIS A 201 1.77 3.38 -4.90
N LEU A 202 2.11 2.54 -3.91
CA LEU A 202 1.44 1.26 -3.66
C LEU A 202 0.26 1.46 -2.70
N THR A 203 -0.86 0.80 -2.99
CA THR A 203 -2.08 0.81 -2.15
C THR A 203 -2.14 -0.40 -1.23
N GLY A 204 -1.60 -1.55 -1.68
CA GLY A 204 -1.42 -2.78 -0.89
C GLY A 204 -0.09 -2.86 -0.13
N GLY A 205 0.81 -1.87 -0.35
CA GLY A 205 2.05 -1.67 0.40
C GLY A 205 1.91 -0.62 1.51
N GLY A 206 0.72 -0.54 2.11
CA GLY A 206 0.29 0.37 3.18
C GLY A 206 1.31 1.41 3.63
N ALA A 207 1.20 2.63 3.11
CA ALA A 207 1.57 3.80 3.88
C ALA A 207 0.66 4.99 3.59
N ALA A 208 -0.58 4.98 4.11
CA ALA A 208 -0.94 6.11 4.99
C ALA A 208 0.28 6.34 5.90
N PRO A 209 0.77 7.59 6.12
CA PRO A 209 1.99 7.81 6.88
C PRO A 209 1.96 6.83 8.04
N THR A 210 2.97 5.96 8.14
CA THR A 210 3.04 5.01 9.24
C THR A 210 2.93 5.85 10.50
N ARG A 211 1.71 5.94 11.04
CA ARG A 211 1.56 5.89 12.47
C ARG A 211 2.31 4.60 12.75
N LYS A 212 3.50 4.69 13.34
CA LYS A 212 4.10 3.54 14.02
C LYS A 212 2.90 2.84 14.65
N ALA A 213 2.61 1.61 14.25
CA ALA A 213 1.46 0.92 14.79
C ALA A 213 1.67 0.97 16.31
N THR A 214 0.89 1.83 16.96
CA THR A 214 1.18 2.25 18.32
C THR A 214 0.50 1.18 19.12
N THR A 215 1.29 0.23 19.61
CA THR A 215 0.78 -0.75 20.56
C THR A 215 0.40 0.00 21.82
N GLU A 216 -0.89 0.11 22.08
CA GLU A 216 -1.41 0.69 23.31
C GLU A 216 -1.87 -0.42 24.26
N LEU A 217 -1.83 -0.15 25.57
CA LEU A 217 -2.47 -1.02 26.54
C LEU A 217 -3.98 -0.84 26.39
N MET A 218 -4.67 -1.90 25.99
CA MET A 218 -6.12 -1.87 25.87
C MET A 218 -6.79 -2.22 27.19
N GLU A 219 -6.31 -3.28 27.83
CA GLU A 219 -6.86 -3.79 29.07
C GLU A 219 -5.75 -4.46 29.87
N ARG A 220 -5.75 -4.24 31.18
CA ARG A 220 -4.98 -5.03 32.13
C ARG A 220 -5.95 -5.88 32.95
N ARG A 221 -5.74 -7.19 32.94
CA ARG A 221 -6.58 -8.13 33.69
C ARG A 221 -5.78 -8.81 34.79
N THR A 222 -6.30 -8.79 36.01
CA THR A 222 -5.81 -9.66 37.09
C THR A 222 -6.37 -11.06 36.87
N ILE A 223 -5.48 -12.03 36.83
CA ILE A 223 -5.79 -13.44 36.63
C ILE A 223 -5.61 -14.15 37.98
N PRO A 224 -6.64 -14.85 38.48
CA PRO A 224 -6.55 -15.57 39.73
C PRO A 224 -5.47 -16.65 39.74
N ALA A 225 -4.87 -16.89 40.90
CA ALA A 225 -3.98 -18.02 41.12
C ALA A 225 -4.67 -19.35 40.80
N SER A 226 -3.93 -20.29 40.23
CA SER A 226 -4.34 -21.68 40.05
C SER A 226 -3.12 -22.57 40.05
N MET A 227 -3.05 -23.51 41.00
CA MET A 227 -1.97 -24.50 41.05
C MET A 227 -2.16 -25.61 40.00
N ASP A 228 -3.39 -25.81 39.55
CA ASP A 228 -3.72 -26.67 38.42
C ASP A 228 -3.63 -25.90 37.11
N THR A 229 -3.27 -26.59 36.02
CA THR A 229 -3.33 -26.01 34.68
C THR A 229 -4.77 -25.66 34.33
N THR A 230 -5.01 -24.38 34.06
CA THR A 230 -6.32 -23.84 33.67
C THR A 230 -6.14 -22.87 32.51
N SER A 231 -7.23 -22.32 31.97
CA SER A 231 -7.18 -21.34 30.88
C SER A 231 -7.98 -20.08 31.19
N VAL A 232 -7.54 -18.97 30.60
CA VAL A 232 -8.29 -17.71 30.57
C VAL A 232 -8.55 -17.30 29.13
N ARG A 233 -9.81 -16.95 28.83
CA ARG A 233 -10.21 -16.37 27.55
C ARG A 233 -9.99 -14.86 27.54
N LEU A 234 -9.35 -14.39 26.48
CA LEU A 234 -8.97 -13.00 26.25
C LEU A 234 -9.59 -12.51 24.94
N LEU A 235 -10.14 -11.29 24.95
CA LEU A 235 -10.62 -10.58 23.77
C LEU A 235 -9.52 -9.62 23.31
N LEU A 236 -9.05 -9.75 22.08
CA LEU A 236 -7.97 -8.97 21.49
C LEU A 236 -8.51 -8.01 20.41
N SER A 237 -7.68 -7.07 19.97
CA SER A 237 -8.06 -6.03 19.00
C SER A 237 -8.36 -6.55 17.60
N GLY A 238 -7.86 -7.73 17.21
CA GLY A 238 -7.80 -8.14 15.80
C GLY A 238 -6.80 -7.33 14.97
N SER A 239 -5.96 -6.50 15.58
CA SER A 239 -5.00 -5.66 14.87
C SER A 239 -3.70 -6.42 14.53
N GLU A 240 -2.90 -5.86 13.64
CA GLU A 240 -1.55 -6.33 13.32
C GLU A 240 -0.57 -6.27 14.51
N THR A 241 -0.90 -5.49 15.56
CA THR A 241 -0.06 -5.41 16.78
C THR A 241 -0.62 -6.13 17.99
N ALA A 242 -1.76 -6.81 17.82
CA ALA A 242 -2.39 -7.63 18.84
C ALA A 242 -1.38 -8.56 19.51
N ALA A 243 -1.34 -8.51 20.83
CA ALA A 243 -0.46 -9.30 21.66
C ALA A 243 -1.00 -9.38 23.09
N ILE A 244 -0.53 -10.37 23.83
CA ILE A 244 -0.69 -10.43 25.28
C ILE A 244 0.69 -10.31 25.93
N ILE A 245 0.76 -9.65 27.08
CA ILE A 245 1.98 -9.60 27.90
C ILE A 245 1.63 -10.25 29.23
N VAL A 246 2.23 -11.41 29.50
CA VAL A 246 2.09 -12.10 30.77
C VAL A 246 2.99 -11.44 31.79
N ARG A 247 2.42 -11.03 32.92
CA ARG A 247 3.09 -10.25 33.95
C ARG A 247 2.98 -10.94 35.30
N PRO A 248 3.95 -11.81 35.63
CA PRO A 248 4.13 -12.26 37.01
C PRO A 248 4.33 -11.05 37.94
N ARG A 249 3.97 -11.18 39.22
CA ARG A 249 4.27 -10.15 40.22
C ARG A 249 5.77 -10.11 40.47
N ILE A 250 6.45 -9.09 39.95
CA ILE A 250 7.88 -8.92 40.09
C ILE A 250 8.25 -8.18 41.38
N ASP A 251 9.35 -8.62 42.00
CA ASP A 251 10.01 -7.98 43.12
C ASP A 251 10.89 -6.81 42.64
N GLY A 252 11.51 -6.08 43.58
CA GLY A 252 12.28 -4.86 43.28
C GLY A 252 13.49 -5.04 42.35
N ASP A 253 13.92 -6.28 42.10
CA ASP A 253 15.01 -6.64 41.20
C ASP A 253 14.55 -6.96 39.76
N GLY A 254 13.24 -6.92 39.49
CA GLY A 254 12.65 -7.19 38.17
C GLY A 254 12.39 -8.66 37.87
N THR A 255 12.53 -9.56 38.85
CA THR A 255 12.19 -10.99 38.76
C THR A 255 11.17 -11.40 39.83
N THR A 256 10.74 -12.66 39.86
CA THR A 256 9.82 -13.17 40.88
C THR A 256 10.17 -14.59 41.31
N ASP A 257 10.00 -14.85 42.61
CA ASP A 257 10.00 -16.21 43.17
C ASP A 257 8.68 -16.96 42.90
N SER A 258 7.64 -16.26 42.44
CA SER A 258 6.32 -16.81 42.10
C SER A 258 6.06 -16.74 40.59
N PRO A 259 6.66 -17.66 39.79
CA PRO A 259 6.54 -17.63 38.34
C PRO A 259 5.10 -17.91 37.87
N VAL A 260 4.83 -17.52 36.63
CA VAL A 260 3.71 -18.06 35.85
C VAL A 260 4.25 -19.18 34.97
N TYR A 261 3.71 -20.38 35.11
CA TYR A 261 3.96 -21.49 34.20
C TYR A 261 2.96 -21.42 33.06
N GLN A 262 3.48 -21.36 31.84
CA GLN A 262 2.70 -21.05 30.64
C GLN A 262 2.51 -22.32 29.81
N GLY A 263 1.26 -22.57 29.42
CA GLY A 263 0.87 -23.66 28.54
C GLY A 263 0.62 -23.18 27.11
N ASN A 264 -0.36 -23.81 26.45
CA ASN A 264 -0.71 -23.46 25.08
C ASN A 264 -1.36 -22.07 24.98
N ILE A 265 -1.20 -21.47 23.80
CA ILE A 265 -1.98 -20.30 23.40
C ILE A 265 -2.77 -20.66 22.15
N TYR A 266 -4.09 -20.82 22.29
CA TYR A 266 -4.99 -21.04 21.17
C TYR A 266 -5.62 -19.71 20.78
N ALA A 267 -5.22 -19.16 19.64
CA ALA A 267 -5.71 -17.85 19.19
C ALA A 267 -6.32 -17.92 17.79
N TRP A 268 -7.37 -17.14 17.54
CA TRP A 268 -8.10 -17.14 16.27
C TRP A 268 -8.65 -15.76 15.90
N GLY A 269 -8.81 -15.55 14.59
CA GLY A 269 -9.42 -14.34 14.02
C GLY A 269 -10.94 -14.32 14.14
N SER A 270 -11.58 -13.26 13.64
CA SER A 270 -13.04 -13.13 13.60
C SER A 270 -13.73 -14.23 12.78
N ASP A 271 -13.01 -14.81 11.83
CA ASP A 271 -13.42 -15.92 10.97
C ASP A 271 -13.26 -17.30 11.64
N LYS A 272 -12.79 -17.35 12.90
CA LYS A 272 -12.48 -18.57 13.66
C LYS A 272 -11.33 -19.40 13.07
N VAL A 273 -10.58 -18.83 12.14
CA VAL A 273 -9.36 -19.45 11.63
C VAL A 273 -8.25 -19.22 12.66
N GLY A 274 -7.57 -20.29 13.05
CA GLY A 274 -6.45 -20.22 13.98
C GLY A 274 -5.31 -19.39 13.39
N ILE A 275 -4.73 -18.49 14.18
CA ILE A 275 -3.65 -17.60 13.72
C ILE A 275 -2.25 -18.24 13.79
N GLY A 276 -2.18 -19.57 13.92
CA GLY A 276 -0.98 -20.38 13.72
C GLY A 276 0.29 -19.86 14.40
N TYR A 277 0.36 -19.90 15.73
CA TYR A 277 1.59 -19.66 16.50
C TYR A 277 1.39 -20.03 17.98
N ASN A 278 1.88 -21.19 18.43
CA ASN A 278 1.83 -21.62 19.83
C ASN A 278 3.25 -21.68 20.41
N PRO A 279 3.56 -20.98 21.52
CA PRO A 279 4.90 -20.99 22.10
C PRO A 279 5.39 -22.39 22.49
N MET A 280 4.49 -23.29 22.89
CA MET A 280 4.83 -24.66 23.27
C MET A 280 5.41 -25.48 22.11
N ASP A 281 5.12 -25.09 20.86
CA ASP A 281 5.63 -25.76 19.66
C ASP A 281 7.05 -25.28 19.28
N GLN A 282 7.61 -24.31 20.01
CA GLN A 282 8.93 -23.75 19.70
C GLN A 282 10.07 -24.57 20.30
N PRO A 283 11.11 -24.90 19.51
CA PRO A 283 12.33 -25.48 20.03
C PRO A 283 12.94 -24.60 21.12
N GLY A 284 13.18 -25.16 22.31
CA GLY A 284 13.77 -24.45 23.44
C GLY A 284 12.81 -23.55 24.23
N PHE A 285 11.50 -23.71 24.05
CA PHE A 285 10.51 -23.00 24.86
C PHE A 285 10.68 -23.30 26.36
N VAL A 286 10.67 -22.25 27.18
CA VAL A 286 10.72 -22.35 28.64
C VAL A 286 9.37 -21.89 29.20
N SER A 287 8.57 -22.83 29.70
CA SER A 287 7.24 -22.55 30.25
C SER A 287 7.26 -21.64 31.48
N LYS A 288 8.35 -21.69 32.26
CA LYS A 288 8.55 -20.84 33.44
C LYS A 288 8.78 -19.39 33.03
N THR A 289 7.90 -18.49 33.47
CA THR A 289 8.01 -17.05 33.23
C THR A 289 8.16 -16.32 34.55
N VAL A 290 9.35 -15.73 34.73
CA VAL A 290 9.78 -15.01 35.95
C VAL A 290 9.89 -13.50 35.74
N SER A 291 9.63 -13.02 34.52
CA SER A 291 9.61 -11.60 34.14
C SER A 291 8.55 -11.38 33.07
N HIS A 292 8.23 -10.13 32.75
CA HIS A 292 7.21 -9.85 31.72
C HIS A 292 7.58 -10.48 30.38
N ARG A 293 6.64 -11.20 29.76
CA ARG A 293 6.85 -11.85 28.47
C ARG A 293 5.72 -11.54 27.51
N ARG A 294 6.07 -11.06 26.31
CA ARG A 294 5.12 -10.71 25.25
C ARG A 294 4.93 -11.86 24.27
N TYR A 295 3.68 -12.16 23.94
CA TYR A 295 3.27 -13.08 22.90
C TYR A 295 2.53 -12.32 21.79
N ARG A 296 3.15 -12.27 20.61
CA ARG A 296 2.54 -11.63 19.43
C ARG A 296 1.48 -12.55 18.84
N LEU A 297 0.30 -11.99 18.59
CA LEU A 297 -0.88 -12.69 18.09
C LEU A 297 -1.56 -11.83 17.00
N PRO A 298 -0.84 -11.46 15.92
CA PRO A 298 -1.35 -10.53 14.92
C PRO A 298 -2.64 -11.06 14.28
N GLY A 299 -3.66 -10.21 14.23
CA GLY A 299 -4.98 -10.57 13.69
C GLY A 299 -5.87 -11.39 14.61
N ALA A 300 -5.41 -11.81 15.80
CA ALA A 300 -6.28 -12.51 16.74
C ALA A 300 -7.32 -11.56 17.33
N VAL A 301 -8.58 -12.02 17.34
CA VAL A 301 -9.69 -11.40 18.07
C VAL A 301 -9.91 -12.13 19.39
N TRP A 302 -9.53 -13.40 19.48
CA TRP A 302 -9.67 -14.20 20.69
C TRP A 302 -8.42 -15.03 20.95
N ALA A 303 -8.12 -15.24 22.23
CA ALA A 303 -7.13 -16.22 22.66
C ALA A 303 -7.54 -16.92 23.96
N ASP A 304 -7.35 -18.23 24.02
CA ASP A 304 -7.37 -19.01 25.24
C ASP A 304 -5.91 -19.25 25.67
N PHE A 305 -5.53 -18.68 26.81
CA PHE A 305 -4.18 -18.76 27.38
C PHE A 305 -4.17 -19.76 28.54
N GLU A 306 -3.42 -20.85 28.40
CA GLU A 306 -3.25 -21.83 29.47
C GLU A 306 -2.14 -21.44 30.44
N TYR A 307 -2.38 -21.61 31.74
CA TYR A 307 -1.43 -21.26 32.78
C TYR A 307 -1.60 -22.08 34.06
N SER A 308 -0.56 -22.04 34.89
CA SER A 308 -0.66 -22.24 36.34
C SER A 308 0.25 -21.24 37.08
N SER A 309 -0.17 -20.81 38.26
CA SER A 309 0.61 -19.94 39.14
C SER A 309 0.11 -20.04 40.58
N ALA A 310 1.03 -19.93 41.53
CA ALA A 310 0.72 -19.99 42.96
C ALA A 310 0.08 -18.70 43.51
N VAL A 311 0.13 -17.61 42.73
CA VAL A 311 -0.39 -16.30 43.10
C VAL A 311 -1.10 -15.65 41.92
N ASP A 312 -1.95 -14.67 42.20
CA ASP A 312 -2.57 -13.85 41.17
C ASP A 312 -1.50 -13.08 40.37
N PHE A 313 -1.66 -13.03 39.06
CA PHE A 313 -0.77 -12.31 38.15
C PHE A 313 -1.58 -11.44 37.19
N GLU A 314 -0.91 -10.68 36.33
CA GLU A 314 -1.59 -9.81 35.37
C GLU A 314 -1.34 -10.25 33.93
N ILE A 315 -2.31 -9.98 33.06
CA ILE A 315 -2.12 -10.01 31.61
C ILE A 315 -2.48 -8.63 31.06
N ASP A 316 -1.54 -8.01 30.35
CA ASP A 316 -1.82 -6.83 29.53
C ASP A 316 -2.24 -7.29 28.12
N ILE A 317 -3.42 -6.87 27.69
CA ILE A 317 -3.90 -7.01 26.32
C ILE A 317 -3.50 -5.74 25.58
N VAL A 318 -2.76 -5.88 24.49
CA VAL A 318 -2.22 -4.75 23.73
C VAL A 318 -2.52 -4.93 22.25
N GLY A 319 -2.73 -3.83 21.51
CA GLY A 319 -3.17 -3.90 20.12
C GLY A 319 -3.15 -2.58 19.40
#